data_AF-A0A076HIM4-F1
#
_entry.id   AF-A0A076HIM4-F1
#
_cell.length_a   1.000
_cell.length_b   1.000
_cell.length_c   1.000
_cell.angle_alpha   90.00
_cell.angle_beta   90.00
_cell.angle_gamma   90.00
#
_symmetry.space_group_name_H-M   'P 1'
#
loop_
_entity.id
_entity.type
_entity.pdbx_description
1 polymer ?
#
loop_
_entity_poly.entity_id
_entity_poly.type
_entity_poly.pdbx_seq_one_letter_code
_entity_poly.pdbx_strand_id
1 'polypeptide(L)'
;MTTSFPPTGRFPAEPTSLEREELDAVYLELRKSYRGLMVSRGQYRGRADRNRAAMQQLEAKLREIAAREASVRQEAYEMLEIVTNVVGELEDAGDDLVNEFGAYQMGRRSMQGAGFIGRLIKAVIRFINRWTSTKQQLQVIVDKQQTIQAQLDERTNGTNR
;
A
#
# COMPACT_ATOMS: atom_id res chain seq x y z
N MET A 1 -28.50 12.48 27.87
CA MET A 1 -29.29 13.52 28.57
C MET A 1 -29.11 14.83 27.84
N THR A 2 -30.15 15.31 27.16
CA THR A 2 -30.17 16.58 26.43
C THR A 2 -30.32 17.74 27.41
N THR A 3 -29.20 18.31 27.87
CA THR A 3 -29.23 19.53 28.69
C THR A 3 -29.54 20.73 27.79
N SER A 4 -30.83 20.99 27.58
CA SER A 4 -31.31 22.23 26.97
C SER A 4 -30.97 23.39 27.89
N PHE A 5 -30.03 24.23 27.50
CA PHE A 5 -29.74 25.47 28.22
C PHE A 5 -30.91 26.46 28.03
N PRO A 6 -31.22 27.29 29.04
CA PRO A 6 -32.30 28.26 28.92
C PRO A 6 -31.97 29.31 27.83
N PRO A 7 -32.97 29.78 27.07
CA PRO A 7 -32.78 30.77 26.01
C PRO A 7 -32.32 32.12 26.58
N THR A 8 -31.33 32.75 25.94
CA THR A 8 -30.74 34.03 26.37
C THR A 8 -31.69 35.23 26.24
N GLY A 9 -32.87 35.04 25.63
CA GLY A 9 -33.86 36.10 25.42
C GLY A 9 -34.83 36.33 26.59
N ARG A 10 -34.72 35.58 27.69
CA ARG A 10 -35.59 35.72 28.89
C ARG A 10 -34.91 36.48 30.04
N PHE A 11 -33.92 37.31 29.76
CA PHE A 11 -33.37 38.17 30.80
C PHE A 11 -34.33 39.34 31.02
N PRO A 12 -34.69 39.69 32.27
CA PRO A 12 -35.55 40.84 32.55
C PRO A 12 -34.85 42.10 32.01
N ALA A 13 -35.54 42.86 31.16
CA ALA A 13 -35.01 44.11 30.59
C ALA A 13 -34.81 45.19 31.68
N GLU A 14 -35.49 45.06 32.82
CA GLU A 14 -35.44 45.98 33.95
C GLU A 14 -35.30 45.20 35.28
N PRO A 15 -34.10 45.09 35.87
CA PRO A 15 -33.86 44.34 37.11
C PRO A 15 -34.37 45.06 38.37
N THR A 16 -34.74 46.33 38.27
CA THR A 16 -35.23 47.17 39.37
C THR A 16 -36.68 46.91 39.77
N SER A 17 -37.44 46.15 38.98
CA SER A 17 -38.86 45.83 39.24
C SER A 17 -39.09 44.46 39.87
N LEU A 18 -38.03 43.67 40.09
CA LEU A 18 -38.09 42.32 40.64
C LEU A 18 -37.92 42.33 42.16
N GLU A 19 -38.76 41.56 42.85
CA GLU A 19 -38.61 41.29 44.27
C GLU A 19 -37.30 40.52 44.53
N ARG A 20 -36.67 40.75 45.69
CA ARG A 20 -35.32 40.25 46.01
C ARG A 20 -35.17 38.73 45.82
N GLU A 21 -36.21 37.98 46.15
CA GLU A 21 -36.24 36.51 46.09
C GLU A 21 -36.28 35.99 44.64
N GLU A 22 -36.96 36.70 43.74
CA GLU A 22 -36.98 36.38 42.31
C GLU A 22 -35.61 36.65 41.67
N LEU A 23 -34.96 37.74 42.10
CA LEU A 23 -33.62 38.11 41.65
C LEU A 23 -32.57 37.07 42.07
N ASP A 24 -32.64 36.57 43.31
CA ASP A 24 -31.79 35.48 43.81
C ASP A 24 -32.04 34.16 43.04
N ALA A 25 -33.30 33.83 42.75
CA ALA A 25 -33.65 32.64 41.98
C ALA A 25 -33.08 32.68 40.55
N VAL A 26 -33.24 33.80 39.84
CA VAL A 26 -32.70 34.00 38.50
C VAL A 26 -31.17 33.93 38.50
N TYR A 27 -30.51 34.53 39.51
CA TYR A 27 -29.05 34.48 39.63
C TYR A 27 -28.54 33.04 39.84
N LEU A 28 -29.20 32.25 40.70
CA LEU A 28 -28.83 30.86 40.94
C LEU A 28 -29.03 29.99 39.69
N GLU A 29 -30.09 30.21 38.91
CA GLU A 29 -30.33 29.53 37.65
C GLU A 29 -29.26 29.88 36.60
N LEU A 30 -28.89 31.16 36.48
CA LEU A 30 -27.83 31.62 35.59
C LEU A 30 -26.48 30.99 35.97
N ARG A 31 -26.16 30.95 37.26
CA ARG A 31 -24.92 30.33 37.77
C ARG A 31 -24.88 28.83 37.46
N LYS A 32 -26.00 28.12 37.62
CA LYS A 32 -26.13 26.69 37.28
C LYS A 32 -25.91 26.47 35.78
N SER A 33 -26.53 27.31 34.95
CA SER A 33 -26.45 27.24 33.49
C SER A 33 -25.02 27.51 32.99
N TYR A 34 -24.36 28.55 33.53
CA TYR A 34 -22.97 28.88 33.24
C TYR A 34 -22.00 27.75 33.62
N ARG A 35 -22.19 27.14 34.81
CA ARG A 35 -21.41 25.97 35.22
C ARG A 35 -21.57 24.81 34.23
N GLY A 36 -22.80 24.52 33.82
CA GLY A 36 -23.08 23.48 32.82
C GLY A 36 -22.41 23.76 31.47
N LEU A 37 -22.46 25.01 31.01
CA LEU A 37 -21.80 25.44 29.77
C LEU A 37 -20.29 25.26 29.84
N MET A 38 -19.66 25.63 30.95
CA MET A 38 -18.21 25.49 31.12
C MET A 38 -17.76 24.02 31.15
N VAL A 39 -18.50 23.14 31.82
CA VAL A 39 -18.25 21.70 31.79
C VAL A 39 -18.37 21.16 30.35
N SER A 40 -19.44 21.54 29.64
CA SER A 40 -19.65 21.15 28.25
C SER A 40 -18.50 21.60 27.34
N ARG A 41 -18.09 22.87 27.42
CA ARG A 41 -16.94 23.40 26.66
C ARG A 41 -15.64 22.64 26.96
N GLY A 42 -15.39 22.30 28.22
CA GLY A 42 -14.25 21.47 28.62
C GLY A 42 -14.27 20.08 27.98
N GLN A 43 -15.43 19.42 27.99
CA GLN A 43 -15.62 18.12 27.34
C GLN A 43 -15.43 18.20 25.82
N TYR A 44 -15.97 19.23 25.16
CA TYR A 44 -15.78 19.45 23.72
C TYR A 44 -14.32 19.69 23.36
N ARG A 45 -13.59 20.51 24.14
CA ARG A 45 -12.14 20.70 23.95
C ARG A 45 -11.39 19.39 24.11
N GLY A 46 -11.61 18.66 25.19
CA GLY A 46 -10.96 17.37 25.42
C GLY A 46 -11.32 16.31 24.37
N ARG A 47 -12.52 16.38 23.76
CA ARG A 47 -12.89 15.52 22.61
C ARG A 47 -12.20 15.97 21.33
N ALA A 48 -12.10 17.27 21.09
CA ALA A 48 -11.40 17.81 19.93
C ALA A 48 -9.90 17.46 19.96
N ASP A 49 -9.26 17.57 21.13
CA ASP A 49 -7.83 17.24 21.30
C ASP A 49 -7.58 15.75 21.08
N ARG A 50 -8.42 14.87 21.66
CA ARG A 50 -8.36 13.43 21.40
C ARG A 50 -8.58 13.09 19.93
N ASN A 51 -9.50 13.78 19.26
CA ASN A 51 -9.76 13.56 17.84
C ASN A 51 -8.56 14.01 16.97
N ARG A 52 -7.93 15.15 17.29
CA ARG A 52 -6.70 15.58 16.61
C ARG A 52 -5.57 14.57 16.78
N ALA A 53 -5.37 14.06 18.00
CA ALA A 53 -4.36 13.03 18.25
C ALA A 53 -4.63 11.75 17.46
N ALA A 54 -5.89 11.30 17.41
CA ALA A 54 -6.28 10.13 16.61
C ALA A 54 -6.06 10.36 15.10
N MET A 55 -6.37 11.56 14.59
CA MET A 55 -6.14 11.91 13.19
C MET A 55 -4.66 11.94 12.83
N GLN A 56 -3.80 12.47 13.70
CA GLN A 56 -2.35 12.43 13.51
C GLN A 56 -1.80 11.00 13.46
N GLN A 57 -2.30 10.12 14.33
CA GLN A 57 -1.93 8.70 14.30
C GLN A 57 -2.40 8.03 13.00
N LEU A 58 -3.60 8.34 12.52
CA LEU A 58 -4.12 7.82 11.25
C LEU A 58 -3.28 8.30 10.06
N GLU A 59 -2.92 9.58 10.03
CA GLU A 59 -2.08 10.17 8.99
C GLU A 59 -0.69 9.51 8.96
N ALA A 60 -0.07 9.31 10.13
CA ALA A 60 1.21 8.60 10.24
C ALA A 60 1.11 7.18 9.67
N LYS A 61 0.06 6.44 10.04
CA LYS A 61 -0.22 5.10 9.49
C LYS A 61 -0.43 5.11 7.97
N LEU A 62 -1.16 6.09 7.45
CA LEU A 62 -1.39 6.22 6.00
C LEU A 62 -0.10 6.51 5.25
N ARG A 63 0.76 7.39 5.77
CA ARG A 63 2.09 7.65 5.17
C ARG A 63 2.96 6.39 5.17
N GLU A 64 2.92 5.61 6.24
CA GLU A 64 3.64 4.34 6.32
C GLU A 64 3.09 3.31 5.31
N ILE A 65 1.77 3.24 5.13
CA ILE A 65 1.14 2.39 4.09
C ILE A 65 1.58 2.85 2.69
N ALA A 66 1.56 4.15 2.41
CA ALA A 66 1.96 4.67 1.10
C ALA A 66 3.44 4.39 0.79
N ALA A 67 4.34 4.54 1.77
CA ALA A 67 5.75 4.20 1.62
C ALA A 67 5.95 2.69 1.33
N ARG A 68 5.16 1.83 1.99
CA ARG A 68 5.16 0.39 1.72
C ARG A 68 4.67 0.08 0.30
N GLU A 69 3.58 0.69 -0.14
CA GLU A 69 3.05 0.48 -1.49
C GLU A 69 4.08 0.88 -2.56
N ALA A 70 4.79 1.99 -2.34
CA ALA A 70 5.87 2.42 -3.23
C ALA A 70 7.02 1.39 -3.30
N SER A 71 7.44 0.83 -2.16
CA SER A 71 8.46 -0.24 -2.11
C SER A 71 8.03 -1.48 -2.87
N VAL A 72 6.81 -1.98 -2.61
CA VAL A 72 6.27 -3.17 -3.31
C VAL A 72 6.17 -2.92 -4.81
N ARG A 73 5.77 -1.72 -5.23
CA ARG A 73 5.70 -1.35 -6.65
C ARG A 73 7.08 -1.32 -7.30
N GLN A 74 8.09 -0.80 -6.61
CA GLN A 74 9.46 -0.81 -7.10
C GLN A 74 9.98 -2.24 -7.29
N GLU A 75 9.79 -3.11 -6.29
CA GLU A 75 10.19 -4.52 -6.37
C GLU A 75 9.48 -5.27 -7.51
N ALA A 76 8.21 -4.97 -7.77
CA ALA A 76 7.47 -5.54 -8.90
C ALA A 76 8.06 -5.12 -10.26
N TYR A 77 8.50 -3.87 -10.40
CA TYR A 77 9.19 -3.42 -11.62
C TYR A 77 10.55 -4.08 -11.79
N GLU A 78 11.32 -4.27 -10.71
CA GLU A 78 12.59 -5.00 -10.75
C GLU A 78 12.38 -6.45 -11.19
N MET A 79 11.34 -7.13 -10.67
CA MET A 79 11.00 -8.49 -11.12
C MET A 79 10.60 -8.52 -12.60
N LEU A 80 9.79 -7.54 -13.05
CA LEU A 80 9.39 -7.44 -14.46
C LEU A 80 10.60 -7.26 -15.38
N GLU A 81 11.54 -6.38 -15.02
CA GLU A 81 12.77 -6.17 -15.77
C GLU A 81 13.58 -7.46 -15.92
N ILE A 82 13.75 -8.23 -14.83
CA ILE A 82 14.45 -9.51 -14.87
C ILE A 82 13.71 -10.50 -15.80
N VAL A 83 12.38 -10.61 -15.69
CA VAL A 83 11.59 -11.51 -16.55
C VAL A 83 11.70 -11.11 -18.02
N THR A 84 11.63 -9.81 -18.34
CA THR A 84 11.75 -9.33 -19.72
C THR A 84 13.12 -9.66 -20.30
N ASN A 85 14.21 -9.45 -19.55
CA ASN A 85 15.56 -9.79 -19.99
C ASN A 85 15.71 -11.31 -20.23
N VAL A 86 15.21 -12.12 -19.30
CA VAL A 86 15.23 -13.59 -19.41
C VAL A 86 14.48 -14.08 -20.65
N VAL A 87 13.30 -13.53 -20.93
CA VAL A 87 12.51 -13.89 -22.10
C VAL A 87 13.23 -13.50 -23.39
N GLY A 88 13.80 -12.30 -23.46
CA GLY A 88 14.56 -11.86 -24.63
C GLY A 88 15.77 -12.74 -24.93
N GLU A 89 16.57 -13.09 -23.91
CA GLU A 89 17.73 -13.98 -24.09
C GLU A 89 17.35 -15.38 -24.60
N LEU A 90 16.19 -15.87 -24.16
CA LEU A 90 15.64 -17.16 -24.57
C LEU A 90 15.07 -17.11 -26.00
N GLU A 91 14.37 -16.04 -26.34
CA GLU A 91 13.84 -15.79 -27.69
C GLU A 91 14.98 -15.73 -28.70
N ASP A 92 16.03 -14.94 -28.43
CA ASP A 92 17.24 -14.87 -29.26
C ASP A 92 17.89 -16.25 -29.46
N ALA A 93 17.95 -17.06 -28.39
CA ALA A 93 18.51 -18.40 -28.45
C ALA A 93 17.64 -19.37 -29.28
N GLY A 94 16.31 -19.19 -29.17
CA GLY A 94 15.31 -19.94 -29.91
C GLY A 94 15.37 -19.60 -31.40
N ASP A 95 15.46 -18.32 -31.74
CA ASP A 95 15.58 -17.84 -33.11
C ASP A 95 16.88 -18.35 -33.76
N ASP A 96 18.00 -18.29 -33.05
CA ASP A 96 19.26 -18.88 -33.49
C ASP A 96 19.12 -20.39 -33.78
N LEU A 97 18.42 -21.11 -32.92
CA LEU A 97 18.17 -22.54 -33.08
C LEU A 97 17.27 -22.83 -34.29
N VAL A 98 16.19 -22.07 -34.46
CA VAL A 98 15.24 -22.21 -35.58
C VAL A 98 15.92 -21.89 -36.91
N ASN A 99 16.73 -20.83 -36.95
CA ASN A 99 17.49 -20.43 -38.13
C ASN A 99 18.50 -21.51 -38.57
N GLU A 100 19.29 -22.05 -37.64
CA GLU A 100 20.25 -23.11 -37.95
C GLU A 100 19.57 -24.44 -38.30
N PHE A 101 18.40 -24.72 -37.71
CA PHE A 101 17.59 -25.87 -38.10
C PHE A 101 17.04 -25.72 -39.53
N GLY A 102 16.57 -24.53 -39.91
CA GLY A 102 16.18 -24.20 -41.28
C GLY A 102 17.33 -24.38 -42.26
N ALA A 103 18.52 -23.88 -41.92
CA ALA A 103 19.74 -24.05 -42.71
C ALA A 103 20.12 -25.53 -42.88
N TYR A 104 20.00 -26.33 -41.82
CA TYR A 104 20.20 -27.78 -41.89
C TYR A 104 19.20 -28.47 -42.83
N GLN A 105 17.90 -28.12 -42.76
CA GLN A 105 16.89 -28.71 -43.65
C GLN A 105 17.16 -28.40 -45.13
N MET A 106 17.55 -27.17 -45.46
CA MET A 106 17.93 -26.79 -46.83
C MET A 106 19.24 -27.45 -47.25
N GLY A 107 20.24 -27.45 -46.37
CA GLY A 107 21.55 -28.06 -46.56
C GLY A 107 21.53 -29.58 -46.69
N ARG A 108 20.46 -30.26 -46.25
CA ARG A 108 20.22 -31.70 -46.50
C ARG A 108 19.66 -31.95 -47.91
N ARG A 109 19.01 -30.97 -48.53
CA ARG A 109 18.49 -31.04 -49.91
C ARG A 109 19.59 -30.77 -50.93
N SER A 110 20.57 -29.92 -50.61
CA SER A 110 21.84 -29.79 -51.34
C SER A 110 22.86 -30.82 -50.81
N MET A 111 23.80 -31.33 -51.61
CA MET A 111 24.77 -32.37 -51.19
C MET A 111 25.90 -31.86 -50.26
N GLN A 112 25.62 -30.90 -49.37
CA GLN A 112 26.59 -30.18 -48.51
C GLN A 112 26.37 -30.43 -47.00
N GLY A 113 25.78 -31.56 -46.63
CA GLY A 113 25.15 -31.80 -45.32
C GLY A 113 26.05 -31.81 -44.07
N ALA A 114 27.38 -31.95 -44.20
CA ALA A 114 28.26 -32.11 -43.02
C ALA A 114 28.49 -30.81 -42.22
N GLY A 115 28.56 -29.64 -42.87
CA GLY A 115 28.80 -28.35 -42.20
C GLY A 115 27.60 -27.81 -41.42
N PHE A 116 26.38 -28.18 -41.81
CA PHE A 116 25.15 -27.70 -41.19
C PHE A 116 24.82 -28.43 -39.88
N ILE A 117 25.15 -29.72 -39.77
CA ILE A 117 24.96 -30.50 -38.53
C ILE A 117 25.79 -29.92 -37.40
N GLY A 118 27.05 -29.55 -37.65
CA GLY A 118 27.92 -28.96 -36.65
C GLY A 118 27.42 -27.61 -36.13
N ARG A 119 26.82 -26.78 -36.98
CA ARG A 119 26.22 -25.50 -36.57
C ARG A 119 24.93 -25.68 -35.78
N LEU A 120 24.06 -26.59 -36.21
CA LEU A 120 22.85 -26.96 -35.48
C LEU A 120 23.18 -27.47 -34.06
N ILE A 121 24.15 -28.38 -33.94
CA ILE A 121 24.58 -28.89 -32.62
C ILE A 121 25.08 -27.75 -31.73
N LYS A 122 25.86 -26.80 -32.27
CA LYS A 122 26.31 -25.62 -31.52
C LYS A 122 25.14 -24.72 -31.09
N ALA A 123 24.13 -24.52 -31.94
CA ALA A 123 22.94 -23.77 -31.59
C ALA A 123 22.13 -24.44 -30.48
N VAL A 124 21.96 -25.77 -30.55
CA VAL A 124 21.33 -26.57 -29.48
C VAL A 124 22.09 -26.43 -28.16
N ILE A 125 23.42 -26.54 -28.17
CA ILE A 125 24.24 -26.36 -26.96
C ILE A 125 24.07 -24.95 -26.39
N ARG A 126 24.10 -23.91 -27.23
CA ARG A 126 23.87 -22.52 -26.80
C ARG A 126 22.48 -22.33 -26.17
N PHE A 127 21.45 -22.91 -26.80
CA PHE A 127 20.09 -22.89 -26.28
C PHE A 127 19.99 -23.59 -24.91
N ILE A 128 20.56 -24.79 -24.76
CA ILE A 128 20.56 -25.54 -23.50
C ILE A 128 21.28 -24.77 -22.39
N ASN A 129 22.42 -24.16 -22.69
CA ASN A 129 23.18 -23.36 -21.73
C ASN A 129 22.38 -22.13 -21.29
N ARG A 130 21.76 -21.41 -22.23
CA ARG A 130 20.91 -20.25 -21.92
C ARG A 130 19.66 -20.66 -21.14
N TRP A 131 18.97 -21.71 -21.54
CA TRP A 131 17.81 -22.26 -20.81
C TRP A 131 18.14 -22.66 -19.37
N THR A 132 19.31 -23.27 -19.16
CA THR A 132 19.78 -23.61 -17.81
C THR A 132 20.01 -22.35 -16.97
N SER A 133 20.63 -21.32 -17.56
CA SER A 133 20.84 -20.04 -16.88
C SER A 133 19.54 -19.30 -16.58
N THR A 134 18.61 -19.25 -17.54
CA THR A 134 17.24 -18.74 -17.38
C THR A 134 16.53 -19.40 -16.20
N LYS A 135 16.59 -20.73 -16.07
CA LYS A 135 16.00 -21.43 -14.93
C LYS A 135 16.58 -20.99 -13.59
N GLN A 136 17.89 -20.78 -13.51
CA GLN A 136 18.53 -20.29 -12.29
C GLN A 136 18.07 -18.86 -11.95
N GLN A 137 17.98 -17.98 -12.95
CA GLN A 137 17.52 -16.60 -12.76
C GLN A 137 16.03 -16.53 -12.36
N LEU A 138 15.17 -17.37 -12.95
CA LEU A 138 13.77 -17.49 -12.56
C LEU A 138 13.62 -18.03 -11.13
N GLN A 139 14.47 -18.96 -10.70
CA GLN A 139 14.44 -19.44 -9.32
C GLN A 139 14.72 -18.31 -8.33
N VAL A 140 15.65 -17.40 -8.64
CA VAL A 140 15.92 -16.21 -7.81
C VAL A 140 14.68 -15.31 -7.69
N ILE A 141 13.90 -15.16 -8.78
CA ILE A 141 12.64 -14.40 -8.74
C ILE A 141 11.60 -15.10 -7.86
N VAL A 142 11.47 -16.43 -7.99
CA VAL A 142 10.54 -17.23 -7.16
C VAL A 142 10.92 -17.14 -5.68
N ASP A 143 12.20 -17.23 -5.34
CA ASP A 143 12.68 -17.12 -3.96
C ASP A 143 12.42 -15.71 -3.40
N LYS A 144 12.65 -14.67 -4.21
CA LYS A 144 12.29 -13.28 -3.85
C LYS A 144 10.78 -13.14 -3.59
N GLN A 145 9.95 -13.70 -4.46
CA GLN A 145 8.48 -13.68 -4.30
C GLN A 145 8.05 -14.39 -3.00
N GLN A 146 8.61 -15.56 -2.69
CA GLN A 146 8.31 -16.28 -1.45
C GLN A 146 8.73 -15.48 -0.21
N THR A 147 9.87 -14.79 -0.28
CA THR A 147 10.35 -13.93 0.81
C THR A 147 9.40 -12.75 1.05
N ILE A 148 8.93 -12.11 -0.02
CA ILE A 148 7.95 -11.02 0.05
C ILE A 148 6.63 -11.53 0.63
N GLN A 149 6.14 -12.68 0.15
CA GLN A 149 4.92 -13.31 0.63
C GLN A 149 5.00 -13.63 2.14
N ALA A 150 6.12 -14.19 2.59
CA ALA A 150 6.36 -14.47 4.01
C ALA A 150 6.39 -13.19 4.86
N GLN A 151 7.02 -12.12 4.38
CA GLN A 151 7.03 -10.81 5.06
C GLN A 151 5.64 -10.19 5.17
N LEU A 152 4.79 -10.38 4.15
CA LEU A 152 3.39 -9.96 4.16
C LEU A 152 2.57 -10.80 5.17
N ASP A 153 2.75 -12.12 5.17
CA ASP A 153 1.99 -13.05 6.03
C ASP A 153 2.36 -12.93 7.52
N GLU A 154 3.65 -12.79 7.87
CA GLU A 154 4.10 -12.57 9.25
C GLU A 154 3.56 -11.25 9.83
N ARG A 155 3.46 -10.20 9.03
CA ARG A 155 2.92 -8.89 9.46
C ARG A 155 1.40 -8.89 9.59
N THR A 156 0.70 -9.67 8.77
CA THR A 156 -0.76 -9.83 8.88
C THR A 156 -1.12 -10.52 10.19
N ASN A 157 -0.31 -11.50 10.61
CA ASN A 157 -0.48 -12.22 11.89
C ASN A 157 -0.03 -11.40 13.12
N GLY A 158 0.97 -10.52 12.98
CA GLY A 158 1.43 -9.64 14.06
C GLY A 158 0.48 -8.48 14.41
N THR A 159 -0.43 -8.11 13.50
CA THR A 159 -1.41 -7.03 13.73
C THR A 159 -2.66 -7.52 14.47
N ASN A 160 -2.81 -8.83 14.66
CA ASN A 160 -3.97 -9.48 15.29
C ASN A 160 -3.76 -9.85 16.78
N ARG A 161 -2.75 -9.28 17.45
CA ARG A 161 -2.48 -9.45 18.89
C ARG A 161 -2.48 -8.12 19.63
#